data_AF-A0AAW1B050-F1
#
_entry.id   AF-A0AAW1B050-F1
#
_cell.length_a   1.000
_cell.length_b   1.000
_cell.length_c   1.000
_cell.angle_alpha   90.00
_cell.angle_beta   90.00
_cell.angle_gamma   90.00
#
_symmetry.space_group_name_H-M   'P 1'
#
loop_
_entity.id
_entity.type
_entity.pdbx_description
1 polymer ?
#
loop_
_entity_poly.entity_id
_entity_poly.type
_entity_poly.pdbx_seq_one_letter_code
_entity_poly.pdbx_strand_id
1 'polypeptide(L)'
;MAALTKVAYASTLLAALWVGICSSVCVEVPSETEAVQGSRMKLLCISCMKREEVSANTLVKWFYKPKGGQDVAIYEYNNEKRELESPFQGRLEWNGSADMQDVSISVLNISLNDSGIYTCNVTREFLFETHRPIFTSSTLIHLTVVEDAGKDVTSFISAIMMYILLVFLTLWLLIEMIYCYRKVSKAEETAQENATNYLAIPVGDEFAPECHLQQRSPADSRTKKSLQPD
;
A
#
# COMPACT_ATOMS: atom_id res chain seq x y z
N MET A 1 -35.24 5.90 17.35
CA MET A 1 -34.39 7.12 17.32
C MET A 1 -33.42 7.17 18.51
N ALA A 2 -33.86 6.99 19.76
CA ALA A 2 -32.99 7.06 20.95
C ALA A 2 -31.95 5.92 21.11
N ALA A 3 -32.16 4.75 20.49
CA ALA A 3 -31.18 3.65 20.53
C ALA A 3 -29.99 3.89 19.58
N LEU A 4 -30.25 4.48 18.40
CA LEU A 4 -29.23 4.81 17.41
C LEU A 4 -28.27 5.89 17.92
N THR A 5 -28.80 6.88 18.65
CA THR A 5 -27.98 7.94 19.26
C THR A 5 -27.07 7.41 20.38
N LYS A 6 -27.52 6.42 21.16
CA LYS A 6 -26.70 5.78 22.21
C LYS A 6 -25.59 4.90 21.64
N VAL A 7 -25.89 4.14 20.58
CA VAL A 7 -24.89 3.31 19.88
C VAL A 7 -23.84 4.21 19.22
N ALA A 8 -24.26 5.28 18.56
CA ALA A 8 -23.34 6.27 18.00
C ALA A 8 -22.43 6.89 19.07
N TYR A 9 -22.99 7.28 20.23
CA TYR A 9 -22.22 7.85 21.34
C TYR A 9 -21.19 6.87 21.92
N ALA A 10 -21.58 5.60 22.07
CA ALA A 10 -20.69 4.54 22.56
C ALA A 10 -19.54 4.27 21.59
N SER A 11 -19.82 4.23 20.28
CA SER A 11 -18.80 4.07 19.23
C SER A 11 -17.82 5.25 19.18
N THR A 12 -18.30 6.49 19.35
CA THR A 12 -17.43 7.68 19.42
C THR A 12 -16.57 7.71 20.69
N LEU A 13 -17.12 7.28 21.82
CA LEU A 13 -16.37 7.17 23.08
C LEU A 13 -15.28 6.09 23.02
N LEU A 14 -15.59 4.94 22.41
CA LEU A 14 -14.59 3.90 22.14
C LEU A 14 -13.50 4.39 21.18
N ALA A 15 -13.86 5.07 20.10
CA ALA A 15 -12.86 5.64 19.18
C ALA A 15 -11.95 6.67 19.89
N ALA A 16 -12.51 7.54 20.73
CA ALA A 16 -11.73 8.51 21.51
C ALA A 16 -10.80 7.84 22.54
N LEU A 17 -11.23 6.74 23.16
CA LEU A 17 -10.40 5.94 24.06
C LEU A 17 -9.24 5.25 23.34
N TRP A 18 -9.40 4.86 22.07
CA TRP A 18 -8.35 4.24 21.26
C TRP A 18 -7.32 5.26 20.74
N VAL A 19 -7.72 6.52 20.50
CA VAL A 19 -6.81 7.60 20.09
C VAL A 19 -5.80 7.94 21.21
N GLY A 20 -6.11 7.64 22.47
CA GLY A 20 -5.23 7.90 23.62
C GLY A 20 -3.97 7.03 23.73
N ILE A 21 -3.75 6.07 22.82
CA ILE A 21 -2.62 5.12 22.87
C ILE A 21 -1.52 5.45 21.83
N CYS A 22 -1.69 6.51 21.04
CA CYS A 22 -0.68 6.89 20.05
C CYS A 22 0.46 7.68 20.70
N SER A 23 1.63 7.06 20.81
CA SER A 23 2.90 7.75 21.14
C SER A 23 3.58 8.23 19.86
N SER A 24 4.17 9.43 19.90
CA SER A 24 5.10 9.87 18.85
C SER A 24 6.37 9.02 18.89
N VAL A 25 6.84 8.59 17.72
CA VAL A 25 8.06 7.79 17.57
C VAL A 25 8.92 8.42 16.48
N CYS A 26 10.22 8.57 16.73
CA CYS A 26 11.18 8.93 15.71
C CYS A 26 11.51 7.71 14.84
N VAL A 27 11.46 7.90 13.51
CA VAL A 27 11.77 6.86 12.53
C VAL A 27 12.84 7.38 11.58
N GLU A 28 13.90 6.60 11.39
CA GLU A 28 14.94 6.91 10.41
C GLU A 28 14.46 6.50 9.03
N VAL A 29 14.27 7.49 8.16
CA VAL A 29 13.83 7.31 6.76
C VAL A 29 14.97 7.72 5.83
N PRO A 30 15.29 6.92 4.80
CA PRO A 30 16.32 7.29 3.83
C PRO A 30 15.87 8.49 2.97
N SER A 31 16.83 9.30 2.54
CA SER A 31 16.58 10.40 1.61
C SER A 31 16.23 9.89 0.21
N GLU A 32 15.47 10.70 -0.52
CA GLU A 32 15.29 10.54 -1.96
C GLU A 32 16.64 10.63 -2.69
N THR A 33 16.80 9.80 -3.73
CA THR A 33 18.05 9.66 -4.49
C THR A 33 18.03 10.37 -5.84
N GLU A 34 16.86 10.80 -6.30
CA GLU A 34 16.67 11.47 -7.58
C GLU A 34 16.12 12.87 -7.36
N ALA A 35 16.68 13.86 -8.06
CA ALA A 35 16.22 15.24 -8.00
C ALA A 35 16.10 15.82 -9.40
N VAL A 36 15.10 16.66 -9.61
CA VAL A 36 14.86 17.32 -10.91
C VAL A 36 15.67 18.60 -11.01
N GLN A 37 16.32 18.84 -12.14
CA GLN A 37 17.09 20.06 -12.38
C GLN A 37 16.25 21.32 -12.14
N GLY A 38 16.86 22.33 -11.49
CA GLY A 38 16.23 23.61 -11.18
C GLY A 38 15.24 23.58 -10.01
N SER A 39 14.95 22.39 -9.47
CA SER A 39 14.08 22.25 -8.30
C SER A 39 14.83 22.45 -6.98
N ARG A 40 14.05 22.52 -5.88
CA ARG A 40 14.57 22.47 -4.51
C ARG A 40 14.58 21.01 -4.05
N MET A 41 15.75 20.52 -3.64
CA MET A 41 15.92 19.16 -3.13
C MET A 41 16.17 19.18 -1.62
N LYS A 42 15.43 18.36 -0.85
CA LYS A 42 15.71 18.14 0.58
C LYS A 42 16.56 16.88 0.73
N LEU A 43 17.78 17.03 1.26
CA LEU A 43 18.64 15.90 1.64
C LEU A 43 18.26 15.48 3.06
N LEU A 44 17.54 14.37 3.16
CA LEU A 44 17.01 13.87 4.43
C LEU A 44 18.11 13.20 5.25
N CYS A 45 18.36 13.70 6.46
CA CYS A 45 19.21 13.05 7.45
C CYS A 45 18.52 13.06 8.81
N ILE A 46 17.93 11.93 9.17
CA ILE A 46 17.31 11.71 10.47
C ILE A 46 18.21 10.76 11.25
N SER A 47 18.59 11.15 12.45
CA SER A 47 19.27 10.26 13.39
C SER A 47 18.51 10.27 14.70
N CYS A 48 17.76 9.20 14.96
CA CYS A 48 16.90 9.12 16.12
C CYS A 48 17.71 8.82 17.38
N MET A 49 17.37 9.50 18.48
CA MET A 49 17.95 9.17 19.78
C MET A 49 17.29 7.90 20.32
N LYS A 50 18.07 6.97 20.87
CA LYS A 50 17.50 5.77 21.51
C LYS A 50 16.59 6.10 22.69
N ARG A 51 16.82 7.25 23.31
CA ARG A 51 16.16 7.72 24.52
C ARG A 51 16.02 9.24 24.41
N GLU A 52 14.80 9.72 24.22
CA GLU A 52 14.50 11.13 23.91
C GLU A 52 14.65 12.03 25.15
N GLU A 53 14.44 11.51 26.34
CA GLU A 53 14.52 12.28 27.59
C GLU A 53 15.95 12.69 27.99
N VAL A 54 16.99 12.18 27.32
CA VAL A 54 18.38 12.47 27.64
C VAL A 54 18.87 13.66 26.83
N SER A 55 19.35 14.70 27.51
CA SER A 55 19.98 15.83 26.82
C SER A 55 21.32 15.45 26.20
N ALA A 56 21.54 15.82 24.94
CA ALA A 56 22.79 15.62 24.22
C ALA A 56 23.22 16.89 23.48
N ASN A 57 24.51 17.18 23.47
CA ASN A 57 25.07 18.18 22.58
C ASN A 57 25.28 17.55 21.19
N THR A 58 24.72 18.16 20.15
CA THR A 58 24.71 17.61 18.78
C THR A 58 25.56 18.47 17.85
N LEU A 59 26.55 17.84 17.24
CA LEU A 59 27.40 18.38 16.18
C LEU A 59 27.06 17.68 14.87
N VAL A 60 26.69 18.44 13.84
CA VAL A 60 26.38 17.90 12.51
C VAL A 60 27.39 18.42 11.51
N LYS A 61 27.94 17.54 10.68
CA LYS A 61 28.82 17.89 9.58
C LYS A 61 28.32 17.24 8.31
N TRP A 62 28.10 18.07 7.29
CA TRP A 62 27.76 17.62 5.95
C TRP A 62 28.96 17.67 5.04
N PHE A 63 29.14 16.61 4.29
CA PHE A 63 30.17 16.48 3.27
C PHE A 63 29.53 16.21 1.92
N TYR A 64 30.14 16.73 0.87
CA TYR A 64 29.81 16.46 -0.52
C TYR A 64 31.02 15.85 -1.21
N LYS A 65 30.78 14.78 -1.95
CA LYS A 65 31.78 14.12 -2.78
C LYS A 65 31.26 14.06 -4.22
N PRO A 66 31.90 14.79 -5.16
CA PRO A 66 31.56 14.67 -6.57
C PRO A 66 32.00 13.30 -7.12
N LYS A 67 31.43 12.87 -8.25
CA LYS A 67 31.79 11.62 -8.91
C LYS A 67 33.30 11.60 -9.23
N GLY A 68 34.07 10.77 -8.53
CA GLY A 68 35.52 10.63 -8.70
C GLY A 68 36.38 11.68 -7.98
N GLY A 69 35.79 12.54 -7.13
CA GLY A 69 36.54 13.50 -6.32
C GLY A 69 36.75 13.09 -4.86
N GLN A 70 37.23 14.04 -4.06
CA GLN A 70 37.40 13.90 -2.61
C GLN A 70 36.20 14.51 -1.86
N ASP A 71 36.04 14.11 -0.60
CA ASP A 71 34.98 14.60 0.28
C ASP A 71 35.31 16.04 0.73
N VAL A 72 34.37 16.96 0.53
CA VAL A 72 34.48 18.39 0.89
C VAL A 72 33.38 18.72 1.90
N ALA A 73 33.72 19.38 3.01
CA ALA A 73 32.73 19.83 3.98
C ALA A 73 31.94 21.01 3.43
N ILE A 74 30.61 20.93 3.46
CA ILE A 74 29.71 21.95 2.88
C ILE A 74 28.88 22.69 3.93
N TYR A 75 28.60 22.05 5.07
CA TYR A 75 27.77 22.62 6.12
C TYR A 75 28.17 22.07 7.49
N GLU A 76 28.13 22.92 8.51
CA GLU A 76 28.39 22.55 9.90
C GLU A 76 27.31 23.14 10.80
N TYR A 77 26.83 22.33 11.75
CA TYR A 77 26.01 22.78 12.86
C TYR A 77 26.73 22.46 14.16
N ASN A 78 27.10 23.49 14.90
CA ASN A 78 27.71 23.37 16.23
C ASN A 78 27.19 24.49 17.13
N ASN A 79 26.02 24.27 17.75
CA ASN A 79 25.18 25.28 18.42
C ASN A 79 24.67 26.41 17.51
N GLU A 80 25.40 26.72 16.44
CA GLU A 80 25.07 27.68 15.41
C GLU A 80 25.17 27.02 14.04
N LYS A 81 24.36 27.51 13.11
CA LYS A 81 24.32 27.08 11.72
C LYS A 81 25.42 27.80 10.94
N ARG A 82 26.32 27.05 10.31
CA ARG A 82 27.43 27.60 9.52
C ARG A 82 27.50 26.91 8.17
N GLU A 83 27.31 27.68 7.11
CA GLU A 83 27.66 27.26 5.76
C GLU A 83 29.18 27.40 5.57
N LEU A 84 29.82 26.39 4.99
CA LEU A 84 31.27 26.39 4.73
C LEU A 84 31.54 26.81 3.29
N GLU A 85 32.75 27.32 3.03
CA GLU A 85 33.18 27.69 1.68
C GLU A 85 33.15 26.46 0.76
N SER A 86 32.19 26.45 -0.16
CA SER A 86 31.95 25.34 -1.07
C SER A 86 31.23 25.83 -2.34
N PRO A 87 31.16 25.02 -3.42
CA PRO A 87 30.39 25.37 -4.63
C PRO A 87 28.88 25.56 -4.41
N PHE A 88 28.40 25.30 -3.19
CA PHE A 88 27.00 25.43 -2.79
C PHE A 88 26.70 26.72 -2.04
N GLN A 89 27.70 27.60 -1.85
CA GLN A 89 27.57 28.81 -1.06
C GLN A 89 26.35 29.65 -1.46
N GLY A 90 25.46 29.92 -0.50
CA GLY A 90 24.23 30.68 -0.71
C GLY A 90 23.08 29.89 -1.34
N ARG A 91 23.25 28.58 -1.56
CA ARG A 91 22.19 27.66 -2.05
C ARG A 91 21.77 26.62 -1.00
N LEU A 92 22.47 26.53 0.15
CA LEU A 92 22.12 25.60 1.23
C LEU A 92 21.19 26.26 2.26
N GLU A 93 20.10 25.59 2.59
CA GLU A 93 19.19 25.99 3.67
C GLU A 93 19.06 24.89 4.72
N TRP A 94 19.13 25.25 6.00
CA TRP A 94 18.87 24.33 7.09
C TRP A 94 17.37 24.00 7.18
N ASN A 95 17.03 22.71 7.12
CA ASN A 95 15.66 22.21 7.25
C ASN A 95 15.52 21.12 8.32
N GLY A 96 16.35 21.21 9.37
CA GLY A 96 16.30 20.32 10.53
C GLY A 96 15.37 20.84 11.64
N SER A 97 14.98 19.92 12.52
CA SER A 97 14.07 20.13 13.63
C SER A 97 14.75 20.71 14.88
N ALA A 98 13.96 21.26 15.81
CA ALA A 98 14.49 21.90 17.02
C ALA A 98 15.05 20.90 18.05
N ASP A 99 14.54 19.67 18.05
CA ASP A 99 15.01 18.54 18.86
C ASP A 99 16.30 17.89 18.33
N MET A 100 16.83 18.39 17.20
CA MET A 100 18.07 17.91 16.57
C MET A 100 18.03 16.42 16.17
N GLN A 101 16.83 15.83 16.01
CA GLN A 101 16.66 14.47 15.48
C GLN A 101 16.65 14.47 13.95
N ASP A 102 15.94 15.43 13.32
CA ASP A 102 16.04 15.75 11.90
C ASP A 102 17.11 16.84 11.71
N VAL A 103 18.17 16.53 10.97
CA VAL A 103 19.30 17.44 10.69
C VAL A 103 19.50 17.63 9.19
N SER A 104 18.39 17.57 8.46
CA SER A 104 18.34 17.71 7.01
C SER A 104 18.69 19.10 6.51
N ILE A 105 19.28 19.15 5.32
CA ILE A 105 19.55 20.38 4.58
C ILE A 105 18.79 20.38 3.26
N SER A 106 18.46 21.56 2.74
CA SER A 106 17.88 21.74 1.41
C SER A 106 18.89 22.41 0.49
N VAL A 107 18.99 21.91 -0.74
CA VAL A 107 19.75 22.53 -1.82
C VAL A 107 18.78 23.25 -2.74
N LEU A 108 18.98 24.56 -2.92
CA LEU A 108 18.19 25.39 -3.82
C LEU A 108 18.77 25.36 -5.24
N ASN A 109 17.88 25.42 -6.24
CA ASN A 109 18.24 25.46 -7.67
C ASN A 109 19.28 24.40 -8.03
N ILE A 110 18.90 23.14 -7.91
CA ILE A 110 19.82 22.02 -8.11
C ILE A 110 20.23 21.88 -9.58
N SER A 111 21.52 21.63 -9.82
CA SER A 111 22.10 21.49 -11.15
C SER A 111 22.63 20.07 -11.40
N LEU A 112 22.82 19.68 -12.65
CA LEU A 112 23.38 18.37 -13.02
C LEU A 112 24.75 18.10 -12.37
N ASN A 113 25.54 19.16 -12.18
CA ASN A 113 26.85 19.10 -11.52
C ASN A 113 26.77 18.81 -10.02
N ASP A 114 25.61 19.01 -9.39
CA ASP A 114 25.42 18.75 -7.97
C ASP A 114 25.20 17.25 -7.69
N SER A 115 25.18 16.41 -8.74
CA SER A 115 25.15 14.95 -8.63
C SER A 115 26.39 14.41 -7.93
N GLY A 116 26.21 13.50 -6.97
CA GLY A 116 27.32 13.00 -6.16
C GLY A 116 26.85 12.24 -4.94
N ILE A 117 27.75 12.12 -3.97
CA ILE A 117 27.48 11.49 -2.69
C ILE A 117 27.49 12.56 -1.61
N TYR A 118 26.42 12.63 -0.83
CA TYR A 118 26.30 13.50 0.32
C TYR A 118 26.40 12.65 1.58
N THR A 119 27.26 13.05 2.50
CA THR A 119 27.47 12.33 3.76
C THR A 119 27.12 13.25 4.92
N CYS A 120 26.16 12.81 5.74
CA CYS A 120 25.75 13.47 6.96
C CYS A 120 26.38 12.77 8.15
N ASN A 121 27.28 13.44 8.87
CA ASN A 121 27.91 12.94 10.08
C ASN A 121 27.32 13.65 11.30
N VAL A 122 26.59 12.90 12.12
CA VAL A 122 25.95 13.36 13.36
C VAL A 122 26.75 12.83 14.53
N THR A 123 27.41 13.72 15.24
CA THR A 123 28.14 13.41 16.47
C THR A 123 27.34 13.92 17.65
N ARG A 124 26.99 13.04 18.59
CA ARG A 124 26.28 13.41 19.82
C ARG A 124 27.11 13.09 21.05
N GLU A 125 27.25 14.07 21.92
CA GLU A 125 27.79 13.89 23.26
C GLU A 125 26.62 13.89 24.25
N PHE A 126 26.31 12.74 24.84
CA PHE A 126 25.21 12.62 25.79
C PHE A 126 25.64 13.13 27.16
N LEU A 127 24.82 13.98 27.76
CA LEU A 127 25.12 14.61 29.05
C LEU A 127 24.45 13.79 30.16
N PHE A 128 25.13 12.77 30.69
CA PHE A 128 24.71 12.09 31.93
C PHE A 128 25.43 12.69 33.14
N GLU A 129 24.91 12.44 34.34
CA GLU A 129 25.46 12.99 35.59
C GLU A 129 26.90 12.53 35.86
N THR A 130 27.23 11.28 35.49
CA THR A 130 28.52 10.65 35.83
C THR A 130 29.47 10.49 34.64
N HIS A 131 28.95 10.42 33.41
CA HIS A 131 29.72 10.11 32.20
C HIS A 131 29.19 10.87 30.99
N ARG A 132 30.07 11.13 30.00
CA ARG A 132 29.72 11.79 28.75
C ARG A 132 30.12 10.94 27.54
N PRO A 133 29.34 9.91 27.17
CA PRO A 133 29.65 9.10 26.01
C PRO A 133 29.41 9.87 24.72
N ILE A 134 30.28 9.66 23.73
CA ILE A 134 30.18 10.24 22.39
C ILE A 134 29.77 9.14 21.41
N PHE A 135 28.75 9.42 20.61
CA PHE A 135 28.28 8.54 19.55
C PHE A 135 28.31 9.27 18.21
N THR A 136 28.73 8.57 17.16
CA THR A 136 28.76 9.10 15.80
C THR A 136 27.89 8.23 14.90
N SER A 137 26.95 8.88 14.20
CA SER A 137 26.14 8.26 13.15
C SER A 137 26.47 8.90 11.82
N SER A 138 26.63 8.10 10.76
CA SER A 138 26.94 8.58 9.42
C SER A 138 25.92 8.05 8.42
N THR A 139 25.23 8.95 7.73
CA THR A 139 24.25 8.61 6.69
C THR A 139 24.80 9.03 5.33
N LEU A 140 24.80 8.09 4.38
CA LEU A 140 25.30 8.30 3.02
C LEU A 140 24.11 8.36 2.05
N ILE A 141 24.07 9.42 1.24
CA ILE A 141 23.00 9.70 0.28
C ILE A 141 23.61 9.80 -1.12
N HIS A 142 23.18 8.92 -2.02
CA HIS A 142 23.55 8.96 -3.43
C HIS A 142 22.54 9.81 -4.19
N LEU A 143 22.95 11.00 -4.63
CA LEU A 143 22.09 11.92 -5.36
C LEU A 143 22.41 11.90 -6.85
N THR A 144 21.40 11.65 -7.66
CA THR A 144 21.46 11.78 -9.12
C THR A 144 20.46 12.83 -9.57
N VAL A 145 20.96 13.87 -10.23
CA VAL A 145 20.11 14.93 -10.77
C VAL A 145 19.73 14.58 -12.20
N VAL A 146 18.43 14.59 -12.48
CA VAL A 146 17.82 14.29 -13.77
C VAL A 146 17.12 15.53 -14.31
N GLU A 147 16.99 15.64 -15.63
CA GLU A 147 16.28 16.77 -16.26
C GLU A 147 14.76 16.68 -16.04
N ASP A 148 14.22 15.46 -16.05
CA ASP A 148 12.80 15.17 -15.88
C ASP A 148 12.56 14.23 -14.70
N ALA A 149 11.44 14.43 -13.98
CA ALA A 149 11.02 13.55 -12.90
C ALA A 149 10.72 12.13 -13.42
N GLY A 150 11.35 11.12 -12.80
CA GLY A 150 10.95 9.73 -12.97
C GLY A 150 9.49 9.53 -12.56
N LYS A 151 8.73 8.77 -13.34
CA LYS A 151 7.37 8.39 -12.95
C LYS A 151 7.45 7.27 -11.90
N ASP A 152 6.69 7.38 -10.81
CA ASP A 152 6.58 6.32 -9.81
C ASP A 152 5.91 5.07 -10.40
N VAL A 153 6.73 4.19 -10.98
CA VAL A 153 6.26 2.94 -11.60
C VAL A 153 5.49 2.09 -10.61
N THR A 154 5.88 2.09 -9.33
CA THR A 154 5.20 1.36 -8.26
C THR A 154 3.78 1.87 -8.04
N SER A 155 3.59 3.20 -8.02
CA SER A 155 2.26 3.82 -7.89
C SER A 155 1.38 3.44 -9.07
N PHE A 156 1.93 3.54 -10.28
CA PHE A 156 1.21 3.18 -11.51
C PHE A 156 0.82 1.69 -11.56
N ILE A 157 1.74 0.79 -11.21
CA ILE A 157 1.47 -0.66 -11.19
C ILE A 157 0.41 -1.01 -10.15
N SER A 158 0.50 -0.45 -8.94
CA SER A 158 -0.47 -0.76 -7.88
C SER A 158 -1.89 -0.28 -8.24
N ALA A 159 -2.02 0.86 -8.93
CA ALA A 159 -3.30 1.33 -9.46
C ALA A 159 -3.89 0.37 -10.48
N ILE A 160 -3.09 -0.11 -11.45
CA ILE A 160 -3.55 -1.08 -12.46
C ILE A 160 -3.99 -2.39 -11.79
N MET A 161 -3.18 -2.92 -10.87
CA MET A 161 -3.49 -4.16 -10.16
C MET A 161 -4.79 -4.06 -9.36
N MET A 162 -5.05 -2.90 -8.73
CA MET A 162 -6.33 -2.63 -8.06
C MET A 162 -7.51 -2.74 -9.03
N TYR A 163 -7.45 -2.09 -10.20
CA TYR A 163 -8.54 -2.16 -11.19
C TYR A 163 -8.78 -3.57 -11.70
N ILE A 164 -7.71 -4.32 -11.97
CA ILE A 164 -7.79 -5.71 -12.42
C ILE A 164 -8.54 -6.57 -11.38
N LEU A 165 -8.19 -6.44 -10.10
CA LEU A 165 -8.85 -7.16 -9.01
C LEU A 165 -10.34 -6.77 -8.90
N LEU A 166 -10.67 -5.49 -9.04
CA LEU A 166 -12.07 -5.04 -9.01
C LEU A 166 -12.89 -5.62 -10.17
N VAL A 167 -12.34 -5.67 -11.38
CA VAL A 167 -13.03 -6.27 -12.54
C VAL A 167 -13.25 -7.76 -12.34
N PHE A 168 -12.25 -8.51 -11.85
CA PHE A 168 -12.43 -9.94 -11.59
C PHE A 168 -13.45 -10.22 -10.50
N LEU A 169 -13.41 -9.47 -9.39
CA LEU A 169 -14.38 -9.64 -8.30
C LEU A 169 -15.81 -9.29 -8.75
N THR A 170 -15.99 -8.21 -9.52
CA THR A 170 -17.31 -7.85 -10.04
C THR A 170 -17.86 -8.89 -11.01
N LEU A 171 -17.04 -9.40 -11.93
CA LEU A 171 -17.45 -10.47 -12.84
C LEU A 171 -17.82 -11.76 -12.08
N TRP A 172 -17.05 -12.12 -11.06
CA TRP A 172 -17.38 -13.26 -10.20
C TRP A 172 -18.74 -13.04 -9.51
N LEU A 173 -18.95 -11.91 -8.85
CA LEU A 173 -20.23 -11.61 -8.19
C LEU A 173 -21.40 -11.61 -9.19
N LEU A 174 -21.21 -11.10 -10.40
CA LEU A 174 -22.23 -11.16 -11.45
C LEU A 174 -22.53 -12.60 -11.88
N ILE A 175 -21.50 -13.45 -12.02
CA ILE A 175 -21.68 -14.87 -12.32
C ILE A 175 -22.48 -15.56 -11.22
N GLU A 176 -22.13 -15.35 -9.95
CA GLU A 176 -22.87 -15.90 -8.80
C GLU A 176 -24.30 -15.38 -8.74
N MET A 177 -24.52 -14.07 -8.98
CA MET A 177 -25.85 -13.47 -9.05
C MET A 177 -26.70 -14.09 -10.17
N ILE A 178 -26.15 -14.24 -11.38
CA ILE A 178 -26.84 -14.87 -12.52
C ILE A 178 -27.10 -16.35 -12.24
N TYR A 179 -26.14 -17.06 -11.66
CA TYR A 179 -26.27 -18.47 -11.30
C TYR A 179 -27.36 -18.67 -10.26
N CYS A 180 -27.36 -17.88 -9.18
CA CYS A 180 -28.40 -17.90 -8.16
C CYS A 180 -29.76 -17.53 -8.74
N TYR A 181 -29.83 -16.48 -9.56
CA TYR A 181 -31.06 -16.05 -10.21
C TYR A 181 -31.67 -17.17 -11.06
N ARG A 182 -30.87 -17.79 -11.94
CA ARG A 182 -31.32 -18.91 -12.78
C ARG A 182 -31.71 -20.14 -11.97
N LYS A 183 -31.06 -20.38 -10.84
CA LYS A 183 -31.41 -21.50 -9.96
C LYS A 183 -32.75 -21.27 -9.26
N VAL A 184 -32.98 -20.07 -8.75
CA VAL A 184 -34.25 -19.69 -8.10
C VAL A 184 -35.40 -19.67 -9.10
N SER A 185 -35.19 -19.11 -10.29
CA SER A 185 -36.24 -19.07 -11.32
C SER A 185 -36.71 -20.48 -11.72
N LYS A 186 -35.77 -21.43 -11.86
CA LYS A 186 -36.11 -22.83 -12.11
C LYS A 186 -36.86 -23.48 -10.95
N ALA A 187 -36.52 -23.13 -9.71
CA ALA A 187 -37.23 -23.64 -8.53
C ALA A 187 -38.66 -23.08 -8.44
N GLU A 188 -38.88 -21.83 -8.84
CA GLU A 188 -40.19 -21.18 -8.86
C GLU A 188 -41.13 -21.80 -9.92
N GLU A 189 -40.63 -22.10 -11.12
CA GLU A 189 -41.38 -22.84 -12.15
C GLU A 189 -41.84 -24.22 -11.63
N THR A 190 -40.95 -24.97 -10.95
CA THR A 190 -41.31 -26.27 -10.36
C THR A 190 -42.28 -26.17 -9.18
N ALA A 191 -42.24 -25.07 -8.42
CA ALA A 191 -43.18 -24.83 -7.33
C ALA A 191 -44.59 -24.51 -7.86
N GLN A 192 -44.68 -23.76 -8.97
CA GLN A 192 -45.93 -23.46 -9.66
C GLN A 192 -46.55 -24.72 -10.26
N GLU A 193 -45.78 -25.58 -10.96
CA GLU A 193 -46.29 -26.87 -11.48
C GLU A 193 -46.81 -27.77 -10.36
N ASN A 194 -46.08 -27.90 -9.25
CA ASN A 194 -46.53 -28.67 -8.09
C ASN A 194 -47.84 -28.12 -7.51
N ALA A 195 -47.93 -26.80 -7.28
CA ALA A 195 -49.16 -26.19 -6.76
C ALA A 195 -50.36 -26.34 -7.71
N THR A 196 -50.11 -26.30 -9.04
CA THR A 196 -51.15 -26.50 -10.06
C THR A 196 -51.62 -27.96 -10.09
N ASN A 197 -50.71 -28.92 -9.85
CA ASN A 197 -51.03 -30.35 -9.73
C ASN A 197 -51.93 -30.64 -8.51
N TYR A 198 -51.80 -29.89 -7.41
CA TYR A 198 -52.69 -30.00 -6.25
C TYR A 198 -54.04 -29.30 -6.43
N LEU A 199 -54.15 -28.33 -7.34
CA LEU A 199 -55.40 -27.60 -7.63
C LEU A 199 -56.21 -28.22 -8.79
N ALA A 200 -55.68 -29.22 -9.49
CA ALA A 200 -56.42 -30.00 -10.47
C ALA A 200 -57.43 -30.94 -9.77
N ILE A 201 -58.62 -30.42 -9.50
CA ILE A 201 -59.79 -31.21 -9.10
C ILE A 201 -60.27 -31.99 -10.34
N PRO A 202 -60.33 -33.34 -10.33
CA PRO A 202 -61.03 -34.07 -11.39
C PRO A 202 -62.52 -33.81 -11.21
N VAL A 203 -63.11 -33.02 -12.11
CA VAL A 203 -64.55 -32.77 -12.16
C VAL A 203 -65.21 -33.94 -12.90
N GLY A 204 -66.05 -34.67 -12.18
CA GLY A 204 -67.24 -35.33 -12.72
C GLY A 204 -67.01 -36.62 -13.49
N ASP A 205 -67.16 -37.73 -12.76
CA ASP A 205 -68.09 -38.83 -13.01
C ASP A 205 -68.38 -39.34 -14.44
N GLU A 206 -68.40 -40.68 -14.48
CA GLU A 206 -69.42 -41.52 -15.13
C GLU A 206 -68.92 -42.43 -16.28
N PHE A 207 -69.23 -43.73 -16.10
CA PHE A 207 -69.19 -44.88 -17.01
C PHE A 207 -67.90 -45.71 -17.21
N ALA A 208 -67.99 -46.95 -16.69
CA ALA A 208 -67.17 -48.14 -16.98
C ALA A 208 -67.52 -48.78 -18.35
N PRO A 209 -67.06 -49.99 -18.75
CA PRO A 209 -65.91 -50.85 -18.37
C PRO A 209 -65.11 -51.39 -19.60
N GLU A 210 -64.28 -52.44 -19.42
CA GLU A 210 -63.70 -53.38 -20.43
C GLU A 210 -62.49 -52.90 -21.28
N CYS A 211 -61.56 -53.73 -21.79
CA CYS A 211 -60.93 -55.00 -21.41
C CYS A 211 -59.79 -55.27 -22.43
N HIS A 212 -58.69 -55.88 -21.98
CA HIS A 212 -57.81 -56.83 -22.70
C HIS A 212 -56.77 -56.45 -23.81
N LEU A 213 -55.59 -57.10 -23.62
CA LEU A 213 -54.72 -57.85 -24.57
C LEU A 213 -53.47 -57.20 -25.23
N GLN A 214 -52.31 -57.49 -24.62
CA GLN A 214 -51.23 -58.39 -25.12
C GLN A 214 -50.47 -58.12 -26.44
N GLN A 215 -49.14 -57.93 -26.28
CA GLN A 215 -47.96 -58.39 -27.08
C GLN A 215 -48.00 -58.41 -28.63
N ARG A 216 -47.01 -57.77 -29.28
CA ARG A 216 -45.99 -58.45 -30.13
C ARG A 216 -44.82 -57.56 -30.57
N SER A 217 -43.69 -58.22 -30.83
CA SER A 217 -42.32 -57.77 -31.18
C SER A 217 -42.09 -57.78 -32.73
N PRO A 218 -40.87 -57.91 -33.30
CA PRO A 218 -39.82 -56.92 -33.67
C PRO A 218 -39.41 -56.94 -35.18
N ALA A 219 -38.46 -56.09 -35.61
CA ALA A 219 -37.51 -56.30 -36.75
C ALA A 219 -36.46 -55.15 -36.74
N ASP A 220 -35.16 -55.33 -36.49
CA ASP A 220 -34.03 -55.93 -37.27
C ASP A 220 -33.72 -55.31 -38.65
N SER A 221 -32.53 -54.68 -38.76
CA SER A 221 -31.57 -55.01 -39.84
C SER A 221 -30.16 -54.41 -39.61
N ARG A 222 -29.17 -55.30 -39.34
CA ARG A 222 -27.89 -55.52 -40.08
C ARG A 222 -26.90 -54.33 -40.31
N THR A 223 -25.56 -54.39 -40.23
CA THR A 223 -24.53 -55.47 -40.32
C THR A 223 -23.11 -54.98 -39.95
N LYS A 224 -22.32 -55.83 -39.27
CA LYS A 224 -20.83 -56.08 -39.26
C LYS A 224 -19.78 -54.98 -39.51
N LYS A 225 -18.77 -54.91 -38.61
CA LYS A 225 -17.37 -55.41 -38.74
C LYS A 225 -16.55 -54.99 -37.49
N SER A 226 -16.16 -55.90 -36.59
CA SER A 226 -14.84 -56.56 -36.46
C SER A 226 -13.62 -55.61 -36.43
N LEU A 227 -12.93 -55.46 -35.29
CA LEU A 227 -11.73 -56.22 -34.91
C LEU A 227 -11.19 -55.69 -33.55
N GLN A 228 -10.54 -56.58 -32.80
CA GLN A 228 -10.08 -56.47 -31.40
C GLN A 228 -8.56 -56.13 -31.37
N PRO A 229 -7.83 -56.35 -30.27
CA PRO A 229 -7.40 -55.40 -29.24
C PRO A 229 -5.90 -55.02 -29.31
N ASP A 230 -5.52 -53.93 -28.63
CA ASP A 230 -4.49 -53.83 -27.58
C ASP A 230 -4.31 -52.35 -27.17
#